data_AF-A0A975BYZ6-F1
#
_entry.id   AF-A0A975BYZ6-F1
#
_cell.length_a   1.000
_cell.length_b   1.000
_cell.length_c   1.000
_cell.angle_alpha   90.00
_cell.angle_beta   90.00
_cell.angle_gamma   90.00
#
_symmetry.space_group_name_H-M   'P 1'
#
loop_
_entity.id
_entity.type
_entity.pdbx_description
1 polymer ?
#
loop_
_entity_poly.entity_id
_entity_poly.type
_entity_poly.pdbx_seq_one_letter_code
_entity_poly.pdbx_strand_id
1 'polypeptide(L)'
;MKILTIAATALFVSAASGASAQTTAPAAPAQTAPAPAGPQGRPATDIPLLQGAEPAPDCGNLYGLNGKAFCVGILMSNVGTVAEAYISDLEAKGWLVAAGDNNRVVFIRRQEGGGCEGMQMQAFYDTNRPTSPTAVGYLGFATIPGNVCAAQPAATGPAQ
;
A
#
# COMPACT_ATOMS: atom_id res chain seq x y z
N MET A 1 -42.37 37.09 40.89
CA MET A 1 -42.49 38.57 40.87
C MET A 1 -41.58 39.11 39.78
N LYS A 2 -42.10 40.06 39.01
CA LYS A 2 -41.57 40.66 37.79
C LYS A 2 -41.09 42.06 38.14
N ILE A 3 -39.87 42.46 37.77
CA ILE A 3 -39.32 43.84 37.69
C ILE A 3 -37.99 43.70 36.90
N LEU A 4 -37.85 44.08 35.61
CA LEU A 4 -37.66 45.42 35.00
C LEU A 4 -36.48 46.19 35.68
N THR A 5 -35.43 46.77 35.06
CA THR A 5 -35.22 47.39 33.74
C THR A 5 -33.79 48.01 33.66
N ILE A 6 -33.32 48.35 32.44
CA ILE A 6 -32.41 49.49 32.05
C ILE A 6 -30.90 49.36 32.42
N ALA A 7 -29.87 49.71 31.63
CA ALA A 7 -29.63 50.70 30.56
C ALA A 7 -28.52 50.20 29.58
N ALA A 8 -28.63 50.41 28.26
CA ALA A 8 -28.15 51.57 27.47
C ALA A 8 -26.63 51.67 27.27
N THR A 9 -26.14 51.41 26.05
CA THR A 9 -25.07 52.22 25.42
C THR A 9 -25.12 52.11 23.89
N ALA A 10 -24.71 53.20 23.26
CA ALA A 10 -25.09 53.68 21.94
C ALA A 10 -24.31 53.08 20.75
N LEU A 11 -25.02 53.09 19.62
CA LEU A 11 -24.63 53.46 18.25
C LEU A 11 -23.16 53.25 17.82
N PHE A 12 -22.98 52.36 16.84
CA PHE A 12 -21.99 52.58 15.79
C PHE A 12 -22.62 52.43 14.40
N VAL A 13 -22.19 53.37 13.56
CA VAL A 13 -22.61 53.74 12.21
C VAL A 13 -22.55 52.56 11.23
N SER A 14 -23.63 52.32 10.50
CA SER A 14 -23.63 51.40 9.35
C SER A 14 -23.06 52.12 8.13
N ALA A 15 -21.83 51.77 7.75
CA ALA A 15 -21.29 52.12 6.43
C ALA A 15 -21.77 51.08 5.40
N ALA A 16 -22.57 51.53 4.44
CA ALA A 16 -22.86 50.79 3.22
C ALA A 16 -21.56 50.66 2.40
N SER A 17 -21.18 49.41 2.09
CA SER A 17 -20.13 49.10 1.12
C SER A 17 -20.73 48.15 0.09
N GLY A 18 -20.66 48.55 -1.18
CA GLY A 18 -21.36 47.93 -2.30
C GLY A 18 -21.06 46.44 -2.47
N ALA A 19 -22.12 45.70 -2.78
CA ALA A 19 -22.04 44.35 -3.30
C ALA A 19 -21.34 44.38 -4.66
N SER A 20 -20.07 44.03 -4.71
CA SER A 20 -19.44 43.52 -5.93
C SER A 20 -19.69 42.02 -5.96
N ALA A 21 -20.62 41.60 -6.82
CA ALA A 21 -20.87 40.21 -7.13
C ALA A 21 -19.60 39.63 -7.80
N GLN A 22 -18.72 39.03 -7.00
CA GLN A 22 -17.65 38.19 -7.50
C GLN A 22 -18.26 36.83 -7.83
N THR A 23 -18.61 36.65 -9.11
CA THR A 23 -18.95 35.36 -9.68
C THR A 23 -17.77 34.42 -9.43
N THR A 24 -17.88 33.57 -8.42
CA THR A 24 -16.91 32.51 -8.14
C THR A 24 -17.09 31.48 -9.23
N ALA A 25 -16.26 31.54 -10.27
CA ALA A 25 -16.12 30.44 -11.20
C ALA A 25 -15.67 29.21 -10.40
N PRO A 26 -16.31 28.04 -10.56
CA PRO A 26 -15.81 26.82 -9.95
C PRO A 26 -14.40 26.58 -10.47
N ALA A 27 -13.44 26.48 -9.55
CA ALA A 27 -12.09 26.04 -9.87
C ALA A 27 -12.20 24.67 -10.56
N ALA A 28 -11.73 24.58 -11.80
CA ALA A 28 -11.60 23.31 -12.48
C ALA A 28 -10.71 22.40 -11.63
N PRO A 29 -11.05 21.11 -11.45
CA PRO A 29 -10.19 20.17 -10.74
C PRO A 29 -8.84 20.14 -11.45
N ALA A 30 -7.78 20.51 -10.72
CA ALA A 30 -6.42 20.33 -11.19
C ALA A 30 -6.23 18.83 -11.47
N GLN A 31 -6.09 18.49 -12.75
CA GLN A 31 -5.75 17.13 -13.17
C GLN A 31 -4.31 16.89 -12.72
N THR A 32 -4.14 16.20 -11.60
CA THR A 32 -2.84 15.69 -11.18
C THR A 32 -2.32 14.80 -12.31
N ALA A 33 -1.25 15.22 -12.99
CA ALA A 33 -0.60 14.41 -14.00
C ALA A 33 -0.22 13.05 -13.37
N PRO A 34 -0.29 11.93 -14.12
CA PRO A 34 0.14 10.64 -13.62
C PRO A 34 1.58 10.76 -13.11
N ALA A 35 1.80 10.44 -11.85
CA ALA A 35 3.15 10.38 -11.30
C ALA A 35 4.00 9.42 -12.15
N PRO A 36 5.29 9.72 -12.39
CA PRO A 36 6.17 8.82 -13.11
C PRO A 36 6.10 7.42 -12.50
N ALA A 37 5.97 6.39 -13.34
CA ALA A 37 6.02 5.01 -12.87
C ALA A 37 7.36 4.80 -12.16
N GLY A 38 7.31 4.61 -10.84
CA GLY A 38 8.49 4.30 -10.04
C GLY A 38 9.17 3.03 -10.54
N PRO A 39 10.41 2.75 -10.09
CA PRO A 39 11.10 1.52 -10.44
C PRO A 39 10.19 0.33 -10.12
N GLN A 40 10.04 -0.61 -11.06
CA GLN A 40 9.28 -1.83 -10.82
C GLN A 40 10.17 -2.87 -10.12
N GLY A 41 9.60 -3.56 -9.13
CA GLY A 41 10.24 -4.71 -8.48
C GLY A 41 10.60 -5.81 -9.48
N ARG A 42 11.57 -6.66 -9.12
CA ARG A 42 11.97 -7.84 -9.90
C ARG A 42 11.42 -9.10 -9.23
N PRO A 43 11.25 -10.22 -9.96
CA PRO A 43 11.02 -11.51 -9.33
C PRO A 43 12.09 -11.79 -8.27
N ALA A 44 11.67 -12.29 -7.10
CA ALA A 44 12.60 -12.76 -6.08
C ALA A 44 13.29 -14.05 -6.57
N THR A 45 14.61 -14.14 -6.41
CA THR A 45 15.43 -15.22 -7.00
C THR A 45 15.79 -16.35 -6.03
N ASP A 46 15.76 -16.10 -4.72
CA ASP A 46 16.23 -17.05 -3.69
C ASP A 46 15.08 -17.65 -2.85
N ILE A 47 13.89 -17.71 -3.44
CA ILE A 47 12.70 -18.26 -2.82
C ILE A 47 12.58 -19.74 -3.20
N PRO A 48 12.65 -20.68 -2.24
CA PRO A 48 12.57 -22.10 -2.54
C PRO A 48 11.12 -22.49 -2.86
N LEU A 49 10.92 -23.63 -3.52
CA LEU A 49 9.61 -24.26 -3.57
C LEU A 49 9.37 -25.05 -2.28
N LEU A 50 8.43 -24.62 -1.45
CA LEU A 50 8.07 -25.32 -0.21
C LEU A 50 7.01 -26.43 -0.45
N GLN A 51 6.93 -27.38 0.49
CA GLN A 51 5.93 -28.44 0.44
C GLN A 51 4.50 -27.86 0.40
N GLY A 52 3.67 -28.42 -0.49
CA GLY A 52 2.29 -27.95 -0.69
C GLY A 52 2.17 -26.75 -1.65
N ALA A 53 3.29 -26.29 -2.22
CA ALA A 53 3.33 -25.31 -3.28
C ALA A 53 3.78 -25.97 -4.60
N GLU A 54 3.19 -25.53 -5.70
CA GLU A 54 3.56 -25.93 -7.07
C GLU A 54 4.08 -24.71 -7.85
N PRO A 55 5.05 -24.85 -8.76
CA PRO A 55 5.50 -23.73 -9.59
C PRO A 55 4.37 -23.13 -10.42
N ALA A 56 4.21 -21.80 -10.39
CA ALA A 56 3.22 -21.08 -11.19
C ALA A 56 3.88 -19.90 -11.93
N PRO A 57 4.71 -20.15 -12.96
CA PRO A 57 5.55 -19.13 -13.59
C PRO A 57 4.77 -17.97 -14.24
N ASP A 58 3.50 -18.19 -14.58
CA ASP A 58 2.61 -17.18 -15.15
C ASP A 58 1.75 -16.46 -14.08
N CYS A 59 1.87 -16.84 -12.81
CA CYS A 59 1.05 -16.34 -11.70
C CYS A 59 -0.47 -16.48 -11.97
N GLY A 60 -0.89 -17.51 -12.72
CA GLY A 60 -2.28 -17.69 -13.16
C GLY A 60 -2.75 -16.66 -14.18
N ASN A 61 -1.82 -15.92 -14.82
CA ASN A 61 -2.07 -14.76 -15.68
C ASN A 61 -2.86 -13.64 -14.99
N LEU A 62 -2.74 -13.55 -13.66
CA LEU A 62 -3.42 -12.55 -12.85
C LEU A 62 -2.54 -11.32 -12.61
N TYR A 63 -3.19 -10.16 -12.53
CA TYR A 63 -2.59 -8.87 -12.12
C TYR A 63 -1.34 -8.43 -12.90
N GLY A 64 -1.10 -8.99 -14.08
CA GLY A 64 0.08 -8.69 -14.89
C GLY A 64 1.41 -9.14 -14.26
N LEU A 65 1.39 -10.15 -13.39
CA LEU A 65 2.56 -10.60 -12.63
C LEU A 65 3.50 -11.55 -13.38
N ASN A 66 3.09 -12.04 -14.56
CA ASN A 66 3.92 -12.91 -15.39
C ASN A 66 5.28 -12.24 -15.70
N GLY A 67 6.38 -12.88 -15.30
CA GLY A 67 7.74 -12.35 -15.43
C GLY A 67 8.09 -11.20 -14.47
N LYS A 68 7.18 -10.80 -13.57
CA LYS A 68 7.38 -9.72 -12.58
C LYS A 68 7.44 -10.22 -11.14
N ALA A 69 6.96 -11.42 -10.87
CA ALA A 69 7.05 -12.09 -9.59
C ALA A 69 7.49 -13.55 -9.77
N PHE A 70 8.15 -14.10 -8.76
CA PHE A 70 8.21 -15.54 -8.57
C PHE A 70 6.88 -15.98 -7.96
N CYS A 71 6.20 -16.95 -8.55
CA CYS A 71 4.86 -17.34 -8.12
C CYS A 71 4.76 -18.84 -7.92
N VAL A 72 4.00 -19.21 -6.89
CA VAL A 72 3.62 -20.59 -6.61
C VAL A 72 2.11 -20.72 -6.51
N GLY A 73 1.57 -21.82 -7.00
CA GLY A 73 0.18 -22.22 -6.86
C GLY A 73 -0.01 -23.12 -5.63
N ILE A 74 -1.08 -22.89 -4.88
CA ILE A 74 -1.38 -23.59 -3.62
C ILE A 74 -2.89 -23.84 -3.57
N LEU A 75 -3.32 -24.95 -2.99
CA LEU A 75 -4.76 -25.15 -2.73
C LEU A 75 -5.27 -24.08 -1.75
N MET A 76 -6.47 -23.54 -2.01
CA MET A 76 -7.03 -22.47 -1.21
C MET A 76 -7.19 -22.85 0.27
N SER A 77 -7.42 -24.14 0.57
CA SER A 77 -7.45 -24.66 1.95
C SER A 77 -6.11 -24.52 2.69
N ASN A 78 -5.00 -24.43 1.97
CA ASN A 78 -3.64 -24.52 2.51
C ASN A 78 -2.87 -23.20 2.40
N VAL A 79 -3.42 -22.17 1.74
CA VAL A 79 -2.68 -20.94 1.43
C VAL A 79 -2.12 -20.26 2.68
N GLY A 80 -2.87 -20.25 3.79
CA GLY A 80 -2.41 -19.69 5.06
C GLY A 80 -1.24 -20.49 5.64
N THR A 81 -1.36 -21.81 5.74
CA THR A 81 -0.29 -22.68 6.27
C THR A 81 0.99 -22.58 5.44
N VAL A 82 0.87 -22.54 4.11
CA VAL A 82 2.04 -22.41 3.23
C VAL A 82 2.64 -21.01 3.32
N ALA A 83 1.83 -19.95 3.46
CA ALA A 83 2.34 -18.59 3.67
C ALA A 83 3.16 -18.48 4.96
N GLU A 84 2.68 -19.06 6.06
CA GLU A 84 3.43 -19.11 7.34
C GLU A 84 4.74 -19.91 7.23
N ALA A 85 4.74 -20.98 6.43
CA ALA A 85 5.96 -21.74 6.15
C ALA A 85 7.00 -20.90 5.39
N TYR A 86 6.56 -20.08 4.43
CA TYR A 86 7.43 -19.12 3.74
C TYR A 86 7.95 -18.03 4.68
N ILE A 87 7.11 -17.49 5.55
CA ILE A 87 7.55 -16.51 6.55
C ILE A 87 8.67 -17.12 7.41
N SER A 88 8.45 -18.32 7.94
CA SER A 88 9.43 -19.02 8.79
C SER A 88 10.74 -19.31 8.07
N ASP A 89 10.69 -19.77 6.81
CA ASP A 89 11.89 -20.01 5.99
C ASP A 89 12.67 -18.72 5.71
N LEU A 90 11.96 -17.62 5.42
CA LEU A 90 12.58 -16.32 5.16
C LEU A 90 13.20 -15.72 6.42
N GLU A 91 12.54 -15.85 7.57
CA GLU A 91 13.11 -15.45 8.86
C GLU A 91 14.39 -16.22 9.19
N ALA A 92 14.42 -17.53 8.93
CA ALA A 92 15.63 -18.35 9.07
C ALA A 92 16.78 -17.89 8.15
N LYS A 93 16.45 -17.20 7.04
CA LYS A 93 17.41 -16.60 6.09
C LYS A 93 17.73 -15.13 6.39
N GLY A 94 17.32 -14.63 7.56
CA GLY A 94 17.63 -13.28 8.05
C GLY A 94 16.71 -12.19 7.51
N TRP A 95 15.60 -12.54 6.86
CA TRP A 95 14.56 -11.58 6.54
C TRP A 95 13.73 -11.26 7.79
N LEU A 96 13.22 -10.04 7.87
CA LEU A 96 12.39 -9.56 8.98
C LEU A 96 11.07 -9.08 8.43
N VAL A 97 9.96 -9.49 9.03
CA VAL A 97 8.64 -8.92 8.70
C VAL A 97 8.61 -7.46 9.17
N ALA A 98 8.46 -6.54 8.22
CA ALA A 98 8.41 -5.10 8.46
C ALA A 98 6.99 -4.54 8.46
N ALA A 99 6.09 -5.16 7.68
CA ALA A 99 4.67 -4.81 7.62
C ALA A 99 3.84 -5.98 7.09
N GLY A 100 2.53 -5.94 7.32
CA GLY A 100 1.59 -6.87 6.71
C GLY A 100 0.16 -6.33 6.72
N ASP A 101 -0.50 -6.38 5.57
CA ASP A 101 -1.90 -5.96 5.38
C ASP A 101 -2.43 -6.52 4.05
N ASN A 102 -3.75 -6.63 3.88
CA ASN A 102 -4.39 -6.96 2.59
C ASN A 102 -3.76 -8.17 1.88
N ASN A 103 -3.56 -9.27 2.62
CA ASN A 103 -2.92 -10.51 2.13
C ASN A 103 -1.47 -10.33 1.66
N ARG A 104 -0.80 -9.24 2.08
CA ARG A 104 0.59 -8.92 1.79
C ARG A 104 1.42 -9.00 3.05
N VAL A 105 2.63 -9.51 2.92
CA VAL A 105 3.71 -9.41 3.91
C VAL A 105 4.89 -8.72 3.26
N VAL A 106 5.43 -7.71 3.93
CA VAL A 106 6.64 -7.00 3.51
C VAL A 106 7.79 -7.44 4.40
N PHE A 107 8.86 -7.88 3.77
CA PHE A 107 10.10 -8.30 4.40
C PHE A 107 11.20 -7.29 4.13
N ILE A 108 12.09 -7.13 5.10
CA ILE A 108 13.35 -6.41 4.95
C ILE A 108 14.52 -7.31 5.38
N ARG A 109 15.67 -7.17 4.72
CA ARG A 109 16.92 -7.77 5.19
C ARG A 109 17.99 -6.71 5.25
N ARG A 110 18.65 -6.59 6.41
CA ARG A 110 19.69 -5.58 6.64
C ARG A 110 20.94 -5.95 5.85
N GLN A 111 21.57 -4.97 5.23
CA GLN A 111 22.82 -5.17 4.51
C GLN A 111 24.04 -4.80 5.37
N GLU A 112 25.12 -5.54 5.18
CA GLU A 112 26.42 -5.21 5.76
C GLU A 112 26.95 -3.95 5.06
N GLY A 113 27.09 -2.85 5.82
CA GLY A 113 27.36 -1.51 5.26
C GLY A 113 26.19 -0.52 5.35
N GLY A 114 25.04 -0.97 5.85
CA GLY A 114 23.87 -0.11 6.09
C GLY A 114 22.81 -0.19 4.99
N GLY A 115 21.59 0.23 5.34
CA GLY A 115 20.41 0.04 4.49
C GLY A 115 19.81 -1.36 4.57
N CYS A 116 18.72 -1.56 3.82
CA CYS A 116 18.06 -2.84 3.69
C CYS A 116 17.56 -3.05 2.27
N GLU A 117 17.55 -4.31 1.85
CA GLU A 117 16.72 -4.76 0.73
C GLU A 117 15.31 -5.05 1.21
N GLY A 118 14.33 -4.87 0.31
CA GLY A 118 12.94 -5.16 0.57
C GLY A 118 12.41 -6.25 -0.36
N MET A 119 11.47 -7.03 0.14
CA MET A 119 10.72 -8.01 -0.63
C MET A 119 9.27 -8.02 -0.15
N GLN A 120 8.33 -8.31 -1.04
CA GLN A 120 6.95 -8.59 -0.66
C GLN A 120 6.56 -10.01 -1.05
N MET A 121 5.73 -10.62 -0.21
CA MET A 121 4.90 -11.78 -0.53
C MET A 121 3.44 -11.32 -0.57
N GLN A 122 2.73 -11.62 -1.65
CA GLN A 122 1.30 -11.29 -1.80
C GLN A 122 0.52 -12.57 -2.09
N ALA A 123 -0.49 -12.85 -1.27
CA ALA A 123 -1.47 -13.88 -1.57
C ALA A 123 -2.63 -13.32 -2.40
N PHE A 124 -3.05 -14.07 -3.41
CA PHE A 124 -4.14 -13.69 -4.31
C PHE A 124 -4.76 -14.92 -5.00
N TYR A 125 -5.90 -14.73 -5.67
CA TYR A 125 -6.61 -15.76 -6.41
C TYR A 125 -7.46 -15.16 -7.53
N ASP A 126 -7.96 -16.00 -8.44
CA ASP A 126 -8.87 -15.55 -9.51
C ASP A 126 -10.28 -15.32 -8.95
N THR A 127 -10.61 -14.06 -8.69
CA THR A 127 -11.93 -13.66 -8.18
C THR A 127 -13.05 -13.80 -9.21
N ASN A 128 -12.74 -14.09 -10.48
CA ASN A 128 -13.74 -14.38 -11.51
C ASN A 128 -14.16 -15.86 -11.52
N ARG A 129 -13.55 -16.69 -10.68
CA ARG A 129 -13.89 -18.11 -10.53
C ARG A 129 -14.48 -18.37 -9.15
N PRO A 130 -15.35 -19.39 -9.01
CA PRO A 130 -15.87 -19.78 -7.71
C PRO A 130 -14.73 -20.15 -6.75
N THR A 131 -14.74 -19.54 -5.56
CA THR A 131 -13.83 -19.93 -4.47
C THR A 131 -14.26 -21.28 -3.90
N SER A 132 -13.32 -22.22 -3.83
CA SER A 132 -13.51 -23.51 -3.14
C SER A 132 -12.21 -23.91 -2.44
N PRO A 133 -12.24 -24.81 -1.44
CA PRO A 133 -11.03 -25.28 -0.76
C PRO A 133 -9.98 -25.88 -1.72
N THR A 134 -10.42 -26.46 -2.83
CA THR A 134 -9.58 -27.07 -3.87
C THR A 134 -9.22 -26.11 -5.01
N ALA A 135 -9.76 -24.88 -5.00
CA ALA A 135 -9.36 -23.87 -5.97
C ALA A 135 -7.89 -23.49 -5.77
N VAL A 136 -7.24 -23.01 -6.83
CA VAL A 136 -5.85 -22.55 -6.76
C VAL A 136 -5.82 -21.11 -6.24
N GLY A 137 -5.08 -20.91 -5.16
CA GLY A 137 -4.54 -19.61 -4.74
C GLY A 137 -3.08 -19.50 -5.12
N TYR A 138 -2.56 -18.28 -5.08
CA TYR A 138 -1.18 -18.00 -5.44
C TYR A 138 -0.49 -17.21 -4.34
N LEU A 139 0.80 -17.47 -4.15
CA LEU A 139 1.72 -16.55 -3.48
C LEU A 139 2.70 -16.01 -4.51
N GLY A 140 2.75 -14.69 -4.63
CA GLY A 140 3.70 -13.98 -5.50
C GLY A 140 4.77 -13.25 -4.69
N PHE A 141 6.03 -13.40 -5.09
CA PHE A 141 7.22 -12.84 -4.45
C PHE A 141 7.96 -11.91 -5.40
N ALA A 142 8.15 -10.66 -4.97
CA ALA A 142 8.88 -9.66 -5.74
C ALA A 142 9.70 -8.75 -4.84
N THR A 143 10.84 -8.28 -5.33
CA THR A 143 11.66 -7.30 -4.62
C THR A 143 10.99 -5.93 -4.59
N ILE A 144 11.20 -5.19 -3.51
CA ILE A 144 10.79 -3.80 -3.40
C ILE A 144 12.01 -2.95 -3.75
N PRO A 145 11.96 -2.12 -4.81
CA PRO A 145 13.12 -1.36 -5.24
C PRO A 145 13.48 -0.24 -4.27
N GLY A 146 14.77 0.00 -4.11
CA GLY A 146 15.33 1.05 -3.25
C GLY A 146 15.85 0.53 -1.90
N ASN A 147 16.39 1.45 -1.10
CA ASN A 147 16.79 1.18 0.27
C ASN A 147 15.58 1.41 1.19
N VAL A 148 14.84 0.35 1.50
CA VAL A 148 13.58 0.41 2.27
C VAL A 148 13.79 0.80 3.73
N CYS A 149 15.03 0.77 4.23
CA CYS A 149 15.41 1.23 5.57
C CYS A 149 16.06 2.62 5.57
N ALA A 150 16.21 3.28 4.41
CA ALA A 150 16.66 4.66 4.40
C ALA A 150 15.62 5.52 5.13
N ALA A 151 16.06 6.44 6.00
CA ALA A 151 15.18 7.43 6.58
C ALA A 151 14.48 8.17 5.42
N GLN A 152 13.16 8.01 5.34
CA GLN A 152 12.37 8.73 4.34
C GLN A 152 12.58 10.22 4.62
N PRO A 153 13.00 11.05 3.63
CA PRO A 153 13.13 12.48 3.85
C PRO A 153 11.81 12.98 4.41
N ALA A 154 11.85 13.67 5.56
CA ALA A 154 10.66 14.30 6.10
C ALA A 154 10.00 15.12 4.99
N ALA A 155 8.73 14.86 4.72
CA ALA A 155 8.00 15.60 3.70
C ALA A 155 8.09 17.08 4.06
N THR A 156 8.84 17.85 3.25
CA THR A 156 8.83 19.29 3.34
C THR A 156 7.43 19.72 2.90
N GLY A 157 6.52 19.86 3.87
CA GLY A 157 5.26 20.56 3.64
C GLY A 157 5.56 21.97 3.10
N PRO A 158 4.68 22.54 2.27
CA PRO A 158 4.94 23.87 1.71
C PRO A 158 5.15 24.85 2.85
N ALA A 159 6.29 25.53 2.84
CA ALA A 159 6.54 26.67 3.71
C ALA A 159 5.38 27.66 3.51
N GLN A 160 4.66 27.95 4.60
CA GLN A 160 3.67 29.02 4.66
C GLN A 160 4.37 30.37 4.83
#